data_AF-A0A2E8R101-F1
#
_entry.id   AF-A0A2E8R101-F1
#
_cell.length_a   1.000
_cell.length_b   1.000
_cell.length_c   1.000
_cell.angle_alpha   90.00
_cell.angle_beta   90.00
_cell.angle_gamma   90.00
#
_symmetry.space_group_name_H-M   'P 1'
#
loop_
_entity.id
_entity.type
_entity.pdbx_description
1 polymer ?
#
loop_
_entity_poly.entity_id
_entity_poly.type
_entity_poly.pdbx_seq_one_letter_code
_entity_poly.pdbx_strand_id
1 'polypeptide(L)'
;MIPNIPEKTGIQENRGHSLTDDFITRTYVLPILTDPESKARIIAEHEKNPIGVPGKAGKEAIGHSDDLARVLDKLRRAPMTGKYVRVCVKPHEGYNIGIVSGVRGQPVKILEESYPSEEACEHAIFLRRVEDLLASYGLS
;
A
#
# COMPACT_ATOMS: atom_id res chain seq x y z
N MET A 1 -21.93 -36.58 13.89
CA MET A 1 -21.32 -35.91 15.05
C MET A 1 -20.53 -34.73 14.52
N ILE A 2 -21.00 -33.50 14.73
CA ILE A 2 -20.28 -32.29 14.29
C ILE A 2 -19.16 -32.06 15.32
N PRO A 3 -17.89 -31.96 14.92
CA PRO A 3 -16.81 -31.72 15.87
C PRO A 3 -17.01 -30.37 16.57
N ASN A 4 -16.95 -30.37 17.90
CA ASN A 4 -16.91 -29.16 18.70
C ASN A 4 -15.54 -28.51 18.50
N ILE A 5 -15.43 -27.58 17.57
CA ILE A 5 -14.21 -26.79 17.38
C ILE A 5 -14.26 -25.65 18.41
N PRO A 6 -13.37 -25.64 19.42
CA PRO A 6 -13.37 -24.57 20.42
C PRO A 6 -13.12 -23.21 19.76
N GLU A 7 -13.85 -22.19 20.22
CA GLU A 7 -13.64 -20.82 19.76
C GLU A 7 -12.19 -20.39 19.98
N LYS A 8 -11.64 -19.66 19.00
CA LYS A 8 -10.28 -19.15 19.09
C LYS A 8 -10.21 -18.04 20.14
N THR A 9 -9.15 -18.05 20.93
CA THR A 9 -8.88 -16.96 21.87
C THR A 9 -8.48 -15.69 21.13
N GLY A 10 -8.68 -14.52 21.74
CA GLY A 10 -8.29 -13.23 21.13
C GLY A 10 -6.80 -13.12 20.80
N ILE A 11 -5.93 -13.92 21.44
CA ILE A 11 -4.50 -14.03 21.12
C ILE A 11 -4.29 -14.78 19.81
N GLN A 12 -4.99 -15.91 19.62
CA GLN A 12 -4.91 -16.71 18.39
C GLN A 12 -5.46 -15.96 17.18
N GLU A 13 -6.39 -15.02 17.40
CA GLU A 13 -6.94 -14.15 16.35
C GLU A 13 -6.18 -12.84 16.20
N ASN A 14 -5.19 -12.57 17.05
CA ASN A 14 -4.48 -11.29 17.13
C ASN A 14 -5.45 -10.09 17.20
N ARG A 15 -6.54 -10.24 17.96
CA ARG A 15 -7.67 -9.31 17.98
C ARG A 15 -7.27 -7.90 18.40
N GLY A 16 -6.35 -7.77 19.36
CA GLY A 16 -5.84 -6.47 19.80
C GLY A 16 -5.18 -5.69 18.66
N HIS A 17 -4.30 -6.34 17.89
CA HIS A 17 -3.69 -5.72 16.71
C HIS A 17 -4.74 -5.28 15.70
N SER A 18 -5.66 -6.18 15.30
CA SER A 18 -6.65 -5.89 14.26
C SER A 18 -7.60 -4.76 14.64
N LEU A 19 -8.06 -4.71 15.90
CA LEU A 19 -8.94 -3.65 16.38
C LEU A 19 -8.21 -2.30 16.48
N THR A 20 -6.97 -2.29 16.96
CA THR A 20 -6.17 -1.05 17.01
C THR A 20 -5.85 -0.53 15.61
N ASP A 21 -5.50 -1.42 14.68
CA ASP A 21 -5.23 -1.07 13.30
C ASP A 21 -6.49 -0.52 12.59
N ASP A 22 -7.66 -1.13 12.77
CA ASP A 22 -8.94 -0.62 12.25
C ASP A 22 -9.27 0.76 12.84
N PHE A 23 -9.15 0.93 14.16
CA PHE A 23 -9.35 2.22 14.82
C PHE A 23 -8.43 3.30 14.24
N ILE A 24 -7.11 3.05 14.19
CA ILE A 24 -6.13 4.00 13.64
C ILE A 24 -6.47 4.35 12.19
N THR A 25 -6.87 3.35 11.40
CA THR A 25 -7.21 3.55 9.98
C THR A 25 -8.41 4.47 9.84
N ARG A 26 -9.50 4.18 10.57
CA ARG A 26 -10.73 4.99 10.55
C ARG A 26 -10.50 6.40 11.06
N THR A 27 -9.68 6.58 12.09
CA THR A 27 -9.47 7.88 12.73
C THR A 27 -8.50 8.76 11.97
N TYR A 28 -7.42 8.20 11.40
CA TYR A 28 -6.31 9.01 10.90
C TYR A 28 -5.96 8.81 9.42
N VAL A 29 -6.42 7.75 8.78
CA VAL A 29 -6.11 7.46 7.36
C VAL A 29 -7.33 7.72 6.48
N LEU A 30 -8.49 7.15 6.80
CA LEU A 30 -9.69 7.32 6.00
C LEU A 30 -10.09 8.78 5.79
N PRO A 31 -10.05 9.68 6.80
CA PRO A 31 -10.42 11.08 6.58
C PRO A 31 -9.57 11.77 5.49
N ILE A 32 -8.29 11.40 5.36
CA ILE A 32 -7.40 11.92 4.33
C ILE A 32 -7.81 11.41 2.94
N LEU A 33 -8.26 10.15 2.85
CA LEU A 33 -8.63 9.49 1.59
C LEU A 33 -10.07 9.79 1.14
N THR A 34 -10.97 10.08 2.07
CA THR A 34 -12.38 10.38 1.75
C THR A 34 -12.60 11.85 1.45
N ASP A 35 -11.76 12.75 2.00
CA ASP A 35 -11.78 14.16 1.65
C ASP A 35 -11.20 14.38 0.23
N PRO A 36 -11.96 14.92 -0.73
CA PRO A 36 -11.51 15.06 -2.12
C PRO A 36 -10.25 15.91 -2.27
N GLU A 37 -10.13 17.01 -1.50
CA GLU A 37 -8.99 17.92 -1.58
C GLU A 37 -7.72 17.27 -1.04
N SER A 38 -7.81 16.63 0.13
CA SER A 38 -6.70 15.92 0.74
C SER A 38 -6.27 14.72 -0.10
N LYS A 39 -7.22 13.94 -0.63
CA LYS A 39 -6.91 12.84 -1.56
C LYS A 39 -6.18 13.34 -2.80
N ALA A 40 -6.68 14.39 -3.46
CA ALA A 40 -6.04 14.94 -4.65
C ALA A 40 -4.63 15.45 -4.35
N ARG A 41 -4.43 16.11 -3.20
CA ARG A 41 -3.12 16.60 -2.74
C ARG A 41 -2.11 15.46 -2.59
N ILE A 42 -2.45 14.39 -1.86
CA ILE A 42 -1.50 13.30 -1.62
C ILE A 42 -1.22 12.48 -2.88
N ILE A 43 -2.20 12.34 -3.77
CA ILE A 43 -2.03 11.65 -5.07
C ILE A 43 -1.04 12.43 -5.93
N ALA A 44 -1.24 13.75 -6.06
CA ALA A 44 -0.34 14.61 -6.83
C ALA A 44 1.06 14.71 -6.19
N GLU A 45 1.16 14.68 -4.86
CA GLU A 45 2.44 14.63 -4.17
C GLU A 45 3.19 13.32 -4.46
N HIS A 46 2.50 12.18 -4.35
CA HIS A 46 3.08 10.87 -4.62
C HIS A 46 3.44 10.71 -6.10
N GLU A 47 2.66 11.25 -7.03
CA GLU A 47 2.96 11.22 -8.46
C GLU A 47 4.29 11.92 -8.76
N LYS A 48 4.53 13.08 -8.13
CA LYS A 48 5.75 13.87 -8.34
C LYS A 48 6.99 13.17 -7.81
N ASN A 49 6.92 12.56 -6.63
CA ASN A 49 8.08 11.97 -5.95
C ASN A 49 7.71 10.66 -5.22
N PRO A 50 7.36 9.57 -5.91
CA PRO A 50 6.84 8.34 -5.28
C PRO A 50 7.85 7.63 -4.38
N ILE A 51 9.14 7.75 -4.70
CA ILE A 51 10.25 7.10 -3.97
C ILE A 51 10.82 8.03 -2.88
N GLY A 52 10.49 9.33 -2.92
CA GLY A 52 11.12 10.38 -2.11
C GLY A 52 12.42 10.90 -2.74
N VAL A 53 12.86 12.09 -2.29
CA VAL A 53 14.08 12.72 -2.80
C VAL A 53 15.20 12.57 -1.77
N PRO A 54 16.26 11.79 -2.06
CA PRO A 54 17.36 11.62 -1.14
C PRO A 54 18.12 12.93 -0.97
N GLY A 55 18.64 13.14 0.25
CA GLY A 55 19.56 14.25 0.52
C GLY A 55 20.82 14.12 -0.33
N LYS A 56 21.33 15.25 -0.82
CA LYS A 56 22.60 15.34 -1.56
C LYS A 56 23.55 16.27 -0.81
N ALA A 57 24.83 16.30 -1.16
CA ALA A 57 25.78 17.21 -0.52
C ALA A 57 25.26 18.66 -0.54
N GLY A 58 24.99 19.22 0.65
CA GLY A 58 24.45 20.56 0.82
C GLY A 58 22.93 20.72 0.63
N LYS A 59 22.17 19.63 0.43
CA LYS A 59 20.70 19.65 0.34
C LYS A 59 20.09 18.52 1.18
N GLU A 60 19.22 18.89 2.11
CA GLU A 60 18.48 17.92 2.94
C GLU A 60 17.53 17.06 2.10
N ALA A 61 17.20 15.88 2.61
CA ALA A 61 16.20 15.01 1.99
C ALA A 61 14.82 15.68 2.06
N ILE A 62 14.05 15.59 0.99
CA ILE A 62 12.66 16.04 1.00
C ILE A 62 11.81 14.83 1.36
N GLY A 63 11.33 14.83 2.60
CA GLY A 63 10.35 13.85 3.07
C GLY A 63 8.97 14.09 2.45
N HIS A 64 8.13 13.07 2.52
CA HIS A 64 6.71 13.23 2.23
C HIS A 64 6.04 14.09 3.30
N SER A 65 4.93 14.72 2.95
CA SER A 65 4.04 15.37 3.91
C SER A 65 3.55 14.37 4.97
N ASP A 66 3.17 14.87 6.14
CA ASP A 66 2.68 14.03 7.23
C ASP A 66 1.46 13.18 6.82
N ASP A 67 0.59 13.73 5.97
CA ASP A 67 -0.57 13.02 5.45
C ASP A 67 -0.18 11.87 4.51
N LEU A 68 0.68 12.15 3.53
CA LEU A 68 1.14 11.11 2.61
C LEU A 68 1.97 10.05 3.35
N ALA A 69 2.85 10.46 4.26
CA ALA A 69 3.62 9.56 5.10
C ALA A 69 2.69 8.62 5.91
N ARG A 70 1.63 9.15 6.53
CA ARG A 70 0.66 8.37 7.29
C ARG A 70 -0.10 7.37 6.44
N VAL A 71 -0.54 7.77 5.25
CA VAL A 71 -1.20 6.87 4.29
C VAL A 71 -0.23 5.78 3.83
N LEU A 72 0.99 6.14 3.42
CA LEU A 72 2.01 5.18 3.01
C LEU A 72 2.33 4.17 4.10
N ASP A 73 2.42 4.61 5.36
CA ASP A 73 2.66 3.76 6.51
C ASP A 73 1.58 2.71 6.71
N LYS A 74 0.31 3.05 6.46
CA LYS A 74 -0.79 2.08 6.45
C LYS A 74 -0.68 1.11 5.28
N LEU A 75 -0.50 1.63 4.07
CA LEU A 75 -0.47 0.81 2.84
C LEU A 75 0.74 -0.16 2.84
N ARG A 76 1.90 0.25 3.38
CA ARG A 76 3.13 -0.55 3.41
C ARG A 76 3.07 -1.68 4.45
N ARG A 77 2.25 -1.56 5.50
CA ARG A 77 2.05 -2.59 6.55
C ARG A 77 1.16 -3.77 6.13
N ALA A 78 0.56 -3.74 4.94
CA ALA A 78 -0.31 -4.81 4.45
C ALA A 78 0.40 -6.19 4.43
N PRO A 79 -0.34 -7.29 4.72
CA PRO A 79 0.16 -8.66 4.61
C PRO A 79 0.80 -8.94 3.25
N MET A 80 1.72 -9.92 3.20
CA MET A 80 2.38 -10.25 1.94
C MET A 80 1.42 -10.84 0.92
N THR A 81 0.52 -11.74 1.31
CA THR A 81 -0.45 -12.37 0.38
C THR A 81 -1.27 -11.30 -0.35
N GLY A 82 -1.24 -11.32 -1.68
CA GLY A 82 -1.99 -10.39 -2.54
C GLY A 82 -1.34 -9.01 -2.69
N LYS A 83 -0.19 -8.75 -2.08
CA LYS A 83 0.46 -7.44 -2.13
C LYS A 83 1.02 -7.14 -3.52
N TYR A 84 0.72 -5.94 -4.01
CA TYR A 84 1.32 -5.43 -5.25
C TYR A 84 2.80 -5.10 -5.05
N VAL A 85 3.63 -5.43 -6.02
CA VAL A 85 5.06 -5.12 -6.07
C VAL A 85 5.44 -4.68 -7.48
N ARG A 86 6.48 -3.87 -7.61
CA ARG A 86 7.05 -3.54 -8.91
C ARG A 86 7.97 -4.66 -9.38
N VAL A 87 7.83 -5.06 -10.65
CA VAL A 87 8.70 -6.04 -11.31
C VAL A 87 9.38 -5.39 -12.50
N CYS A 88 10.70 -5.36 -12.49
CA CYS A 88 11.50 -4.95 -13.65
C CYS A 88 11.52 -6.09 -14.67
N VAL A 89 10.79 -5.94 -15.77
CA VAL A 89 10.75 -6.90 -16.89
C VAL A 89 11.86 -6.57 -17.88
N LYS A 90 12.06 -5.28 -18.15
CA LYS A 90 13.17 -4.76 -18.96
C LYS A 90 13.81 -3.58 -18.23
N PRO A 91 15.12 -3.64 -17.91
CA PRO A 91 15.81 -2.54 -17.26
C PRO A 91 15.60 -1.23 -18.03
N HIS A 92 15.23 -0.17 -17.31
CA HIS A 92 15.03 1.18 -17.85
C HIS A 92 13.90 1.36 -18.88
N GLU A 93 13.11 0.33 -19.17
CA GLU A 93 12.09 0.40 -20.24
C GLU A 93 10.73 -0.21 -19.88
N GLY A 94 10.71 -1.24 -19.02
CA GLY A 94 9.51 -2.03 -18.78
C GLY A 94 9.39 -2.46 -17.33
N TYR A 95 8.51 -1.79 -16.60
CA TYR A 95 8.13 -2.13 -15.24
C TYR A 95 6.68 -2.56 -15.20
N ASN A 96 6.39 -3.72 -14.64
CA ASN A 96 5.03 -4.23 -14.50
C ASN A 96 4.64 -4.32 -13.03
N ILE A 97 3.34 -4.37 -12.77
CA ILE A 97 2.81 -4.67 -11.44
C ILE A 97 2.77 -6.19 -11.26
N GLY A 98 3.38 -6.68 -10.20
CA GLY A 98 3.29 -8.05 -9.74
C GLY A 98 2.38 -8.18 -8.52
N ILE A 99 1.71 -9.31 -8.36
CA ILE A 99 0.93 -9.68 -7.17
C ILE A 99 1.63 -10.87 -6.51
N VAL A 100 2.08 -10.69 -5.28
CA VAL A 100 2.82 -11.74 -4.57
C VAL A 100 1.86 -12.71 -3.89
N SER A 101 2.22 -13.99 -3.88
CA SER A 101 1.41 -15.06 -3.28
C SER A 101 1.44 -15.10 -1.76
N GLY A 102 2.43 -14.44 -1.13
CA GLY A 102 2.69 -14.52 0.31
C GLY A 102 3.39 -15.80 0.75
N VAL A 103 3.65 -16.75 -0.16
CA VAL A 103 4.34 -18.01 0.12
C VAL A 103 5.76 -17.98 -0.42
N ARG A 104 6.74 -18.27 0.43
CA ARG A 104 8.17 -18.30 0.03
C ARG A 104 8.39 -19.31 -1.10
N GLY A 105 9.12 -18.89 -2.13
CA GLY A 105 9.49 -19.73 -3.28
C GLY A 105 8.43 -19.81 -4.39
N GLN A 106 7.24 -19.25 -4.18
CA GLN A 106 6.21 -19.18 -5.23
C GLN A 106 6.43 -17.95 -6.12
N PRO A 107 6.23 -18.06 -7.44
CA PRO A 107 6.41 -16.95 -8.35
C PRO A 107 5.36 -15.85 -8.12
N VAL A 108 5.74 -14.63 -8.47
CA VAL A 108 4.84 -13.46 -8.46
C VAL A 108 3.98 -13.50 -9.72
N LYS A 109 2.68 -13.23 -9.60
CA LYS A 109 1.80 -13.07 -10.76
C LYS A 109 2.02 -11.69 -11.36
N ILE A 110 2.59 -11.61 -12.56
CA ILE A 110 2.84 -10.34 -13.26
C ILE A 110 1.60 -9.95 -14.07
N LEU A 111 1.16 -8.71 -13.95
CA LEU A 111 0.08 -8.12 -14.74
C LEU A 111 0.63 -7.63 -16.10
N GLU A 112 -0.21 -7.62 -17.12
CA GLU A 112 0.19 -7.27 -18.49
C GLU A 112 0.54 -5.77 -18.65
N GLU A 113 0.03 -4.93 -17.77
CA GLU A 113 0.30 -3.49 -17.75
C GLU A 113 1.78 -3.19 -17.53
N SER A 114 2.37 -2.44 -18.46
CA SER A 114 3.76 -2.00 -18.42
C SER A 114 3.84 -0.48 -18.28
N TYR A 115 4.76 -0.03 -17.44
CA TYR A 115 5.04 1.36 -17.14
C TYR A 115 6.45 1.73 -17.59
N PRO A 116 6.65 2.97 -18.10
CA PRO A 116 7.92 3.39 -18.69
C PRO A 116 9.01 3.70 -17.65
N SER A 117 8.64 3.91 -16.39
CA SER A 117 9.59 4.23 -15.32
C SER A 117 9.24 3.54 -14.01
N GLU A 118 10.20 3.52 -13.09
CA GLU A 118 10.00 2.98 -11.74
C GLU A 118 8.92 3.77 -11.01
N GLU A 119 8.99 5.09 -11.11
CA GLU A 119 8.11 6.06 -10.48
C GLU A 119 6.66 5.89 -10.95
N ALA A 120 6.45 5.74 -12.26
CA ALA A 120 5.13 5.53 -12.83
C ALA A 120 4.49 4.22 -12.33
N CYS A 121 5.29 3.15 -12.23
CA CYS A 121 4.82 1.87 -11.71
C CYS A 121 4.50 1.95 -10.21
N GLU A 122 5.37 2.56 -9.40
CA GLU A 122 5.12 2.74 -7.96
C GLU A 122 3.88 3.62 -7.71
N HIS A 123 3.67 4.67 -8.51
CA HIS A 123 2.46 5.48 -8.41
C HIS A 123 1.20 4.71 -8.78
N ALA A 124 1.23 3.90 -9.83
CA ALA A 124 0.11 3.03 -10.19
C ALA A 124 -0.21 2.00 -9.08
N ILE A 125 0.82 1.43 -8.45
CA ILE A 125 0.66 0.56 -7.27
C ILE A 125 0.01 1.32 -6.12
N PHE A 126 0.44 2.56 -5.85
CA PHE A 126 -0.15 3.40 -4.81
C PHE A 126 -1.64 3.64 -5.04
N LEU A 127 -2.05 4.00 -6.27
CA LEU A 127 -3.45 4.23 -6.62
C LEU A 127 -4.31 2.97 -6.39
N ARG A 128 -3.85 1.80 -6.85
CA ARG A 128 -4.55 0.52 -6.62
C ARG A 128 -4.69 0.20 -5.14
N ARG A 129 -3.65 0.46 -4.34
CA ARG A 129 -3.69 0.23 -2.89
C ARG A 129 -4.65 1.17 -2.17
N VAL A 130 -4.78 2.42 -2.62
CA VAL A 130 -5.76 3.38 -2.10
C VAL A 130 -7.18 2.90 -2.42
N GLU A 131 -7.41 2.48 -3.67
CA GLU A 131 -8.69 1.94 -4.12
C GLU A 131 -9.11 0.70 -3.32
N ASP A 132 -8.21 -0.29 -3.22
CA ASP A 132 -8.45 -1.52 -2.47
C ASP A 132 -8.72 -1.24 -0.98
N LEU A 133 -8.02 -0.26 -0.41
CA LEU A 133 -8.26 0.17 0.97
C LEU A 133 -9.66 0.78 1.11
N LEU A 134 -10.06 1.72 0.25
CA LEU A 134 -11.40 2.31 0.29
C LEU A 134 -12.49 1.26 0.09
N ALA A 135 -12.32 0.35 -0.87
CA ALA A 135 -13.22 -0.76 -1.14
C ALA A 135 -13.39 -1.67 0.09
N SER A 136 -12.30 -1.95 0.82
CA SER A 136 -12.35 -2.76 2.06
C SER A 136 -13.18 -2.14 3.19
N TYR A 137 -13.43 -0.83 3.14
CA TYR A 137 -14.31 -0.10 4.06
C TYR A 137 -15.67 0.27 3.44
N GLY A 138 -15.94 -0.15 2.20
CA GLY A 138 -17.18 0.17 1.48
C GLY A 138 -17.28 1.61 1.00
N LEU A 139 -16.14 2.23 0.65
CA LEU A 139 -16.01 3.65 0.31
C LEU A 139 -15.49 3.91 -1.12
N SER A 140 -15.35 2.86 -1.95
CA SER A 140 -14.96 2.94 -3.36
C SER A 140 -16.16 3.27 -4.26
#